data_AF-A0A6D0IBK9-F1
#
_entry.id   AF-A0A6D0IBK9-F1
#
_cell.length_a   1.000
_cell.length_b   1.000
_cell.length_c   1.000
_cell.angle_alpha   90.00
_cell.angle_beta   90.00
_cell.angle_gamma   90.00
#
_symmetry.space_group_name_H-M   'P 1'
#
loop_
_entity.id
_entity.type
_entity.pdbx_description
1 polymer ?
#
loop_
_entity_poly.entity_id
_entity_poly.type
_entity_poly.pdbx_seq_one_letter_code
_entity_poly.pdbx_strand_id
1 'polypeptide(L)'
;MAMVQPKSQKARLFITHLLLLLFIAAIMFPLLMVVAISLRQGNFATGSLIPEQISWDHWKLALGFSVEQADGRITPPPFPVLLWLWNSVKVAGISAIGIVALSTTCAYAFARMRFPGKATLLKGMLIFQMFPAVLSLVALYALFDRLGEYIPFIG
;
A
#
# COMPACT_ATOMS: atom_id res chain seq x y z
N MET A 1 24.82 34.62 23.07
CA MET A 1 26.09 34.51 22.32
C MET A 1 25.75 34.05 20.90
N ALA A 2 26.01 34.86 19.88
CA ALA A 2 25.64 34.54 18.50
C ALA A 2 26.56 33.45 17.95
N MET A 3 26.01 32.28 17.64
CA MET A 3 26.76 31.16 17.07
C MET A 3 27.04 31.46 15.59
N VAL A 4 28.27 31.88 15.28
CA VAL A 4 28.72 32.11 13.90
C VAL A 4 28.88 30.74 13.22
N GLN A 5 27.91 30.38 12.38
CA GLN A 5 27.98 29.13 11.64
C GLN A 5 29.06 29.22 10.53
N PRO A 6 30.01 28.27 10.45
CA PRO A 6 31.03 28.28 9.41
C PRO A 6 30.40 28.06 8.03
N LYS A 7 30.96 28.68 6.97
CA LYS A 7 30.43 28.60 5.59
C LYS A 7 30.24 27.15 5.09
N SER A 8 31.07 26.22 5.57
CA SER A 8 30.97 24.77 5.34
C SER A 8 29.62 24.17 5.80
N GLN A 9 29.02 24.69 6.88
CA GLN A 9 27.72 24.21 7.39
C GLN A 9 26.58 24.58 6.45
N LYS A 10 26.59 25.79 5.89
CA LYS A 10 25.59 26.23 4.92
C LYS A 10 25.66 25.42 3.62
N ALA A 11 26.88 25.14 3.14
CA ALA A 11 27.09 24.30 1.96
C ALA A 11 26.63 22.85 2.21
N ARG A 12 26.98 22.26 3.36
CA ARG A 12 26.53 20.92 3.74
C ARG A 12 25.02 20.83 3.83
N LEU A 13 24.37 21.81 4.47
CA LEU A 13 22.92 21.88 4.57
C LEU A 13 22.27 21.95 3.17
N PHE A 14 22.78 22.81 2.29
CA PHE A 14 22.28 22.93 0.93
C PHE A 14 22.42 21.63 0.14
N ILE A 15 23.58 20.96 0.22
CA ILE A 15 23.82 19.67 -0.43
C ILE A 15 22.87 18.61 0.12
N THR A 16 22.67 18.52 1.44
CA THR A 16 21.73 17.58 2.04
C THR A 16 20.30 17.82 1.53
N HIS A 17 19.84 19.07 1.47
CA HIS A 17 18.51 19.39 0.94
C HIS A 17 18.39 19.06 -0.55
N LEU A 18 19.41 19.38 -1.35
CA LEU A 18 19.43 19.05 -2.78
C LEU A 18 19.33 17.54 -2.99
N LEU A 19 20.10 16.75 -2.23
CA LEU A 19 20.05 15.29 -2.28
C LEU A 19 18.68 14.74 -1.87
N LEU A 20 18.09 15.28 -0.79
CA LEU A 20 16.74 14.88 -0.36
C LEU A 20 15.69 15.23 -1.42
N LEU A 21 15.77 16.40 -2.04
CA LEU A 21 14.86 16.81 -3.11
C LEU A 21 14.99 15.92 -4.35
N LEU A 22 16.22 15.58 -4.76
CA LEU A 22 16.47 14.64 -5.85
C LEU A 22 15.94 13.24 -5.52
N PHE A 23 16.10 12.79 -4.27
CA PHE A 23 15.59 11.50 -3.82
C PHE A 23 14.05 11.46 -3.81
N ILE A 24 13.40 12.52 -3.32
CA ILE A 24 11.95 12.68 -3.40
C ILE A 24 11.50 12.68 -4.86
N ALA A 25 12.17 13.44 -5.73
CA ALA A 25 11.83 13.48 -7.15
C ALA A 25 11.95 12.09 -7.81
N ALA A 26 12.99 11.33 -7.48
CA ALA A 26 13.18 9.97 -7.98
C ALA A 26 12.07 9.01 -7.53
N ILE A 27 11.64 9.09 -6.26
CA ILE A 27 10.54 8.26 -5.72
C ILE A 27 9.17 8.69 -6.28
N MET A 28 8.96 9.99 -6.46
CA MET A 28 7.70 10.54 -6.94
C MET A 28 7.52 10.35 -8.45
N PHE A 29 8.61 10.27 -9.22
CA PHE A 29 8.56 10.10 -10.68
C PHE A 29 7.65 8.95 -11.16
N PRO A 30 7.78 7.70 -10.67
CA PRO A 30 6.86 6.63 -11.08
C PRO A 30 5.40 6.89 -10.71
N LEU A 31 5.14 7.53 -9.56
CA LEU A 31 3.78 7.91 -9.18
C LEU A 31 3.19 8.95 -10.14
N LEU A 32 3.97 9.97 -10.48
CA LEU A 32 3.56 11.00 -11.44
C LEU A 32 3.32 10.41 -12.84
N MET A 33 4.12 9.44 -13.26
CA MET A 33 3.91 8.69 -14.51
C MET A 33 2.57 7.94 -14.50
N VAL A 34 2.22 7.24 -13.41
CA VAL A 34 0.94 6.54 -13.29
C VAL A 34 -0.23 7.52 -13.37
N VAL A 35 -0.13 8.67 -12.70
CA VAL A 35 -1.16 9.71 -12.78
C VAL A 35 -1.29 10.25 -14.21
N ALA A 36 -0.18 10.54 -14.88
CA ALA A 36 -0.17 11.02 -16.26
C ALA A 36 -0.80 10.01 -17.24
N ILE A 37 -0.45 8.72 -17.11
CA ILE A 37 -1.03 7.65 -17.92
C ILE A 37 -2.54 7.50 -17.63
N SER A 38 -2.97 7.65 -16.38
CA SER A 38 -4.40 7.57 -16.02
C SER A 38 -5.25 8.63 -16.73
N LEU A 39 -4.66 9.79 -17.05
CA LEU A 39 -5.33 10.93 -17.68
C LEU A 39 -5.19 10.98 -19.21
N ARG A 40 -4.59 9.95 -19.83
CA ARG A 40 -4.46 9.88 -21.28
C ARG A 40 -5.70 9.35 -21.97
N GLN A 41 -5.83 9.73 -23.24
CA GLN A 41 -6.74 9.09 -24.17
C GLN A 41 -6.14 7.80 -24.73
N GLY A 42 -6.97 6.76 -24.85
CA GLY A 42 -6.59 5.46 -25.40
C GLY A 42 -5.64 4.66 -24.50
N ASN A 43 -5.28 3.47 -24.97
CA ASN A 43 -4.51 2.49 -24.19
C ASN A 43 -3.00 2.57 -24.47
N PHE A 44 -2.39 3.74 -24.24
CA PHE A 44 -0.97 3.97 -24.52
C PHE A 44 -0.16 4.17 -23.24
N ALA A 45 0.73 3.21 -22.96
CA ALA A 45 1.67 3.28 -21.84
C ALA A 45 2.90 4.18 -22.10
N THR A 46 3.18 4.54 -23.36
CA THR A 46 4.38 5.31 -23.77
C THR A 46 4.00 6.65 -24.40
N GLY A 47 4.76 7.72 -24.13
CA GLY A 47 4.55 9.06 -24.72
C GLY A 47 5.05 10.20 -23.82
N SER A 48 4.58 11.44 -24.02
CA SER A 48 4.95 12.62 -23.21
C SER A 48 4.64 12.50 -21.71
N LEU A 49 5.50 13.06 -20.85
CA LEU A 49 5.32 13.04 -19.39
C LEU A 49 4.01 13.73 -18.95
N ILE A 50 3.60 14.77 -19.67
CA ILE A 50 2.32 15.45 -19.49
C ILE A 50 1.46 15.14 -20.73
N PRO A 51 0.25 14.57 -20.57
CA PRO A 51 -0.64 14.29 -21.70
C PRO A 51 -0.95 15.56 -22.48
N GLU A 52 -0.91 15.49 -23.81
CA GLU A 52 -1.31 16.61 -24.68
C GLU A 52 -2.81 16.91 -24.58
N GLN A 53 -3.60 15.87 -24.28
CA GLN A 53 -5.03 15.97 -24.03
C GLN A 53 -5.39 15.20 -22.76
N ILE A 54 -6.21 15.80 -21.91
CA ILE A 54 -6.70 15.19 -20.67
C ILE A 54 -7.98 14.42 -20.99
N SER A 55 -8.04 13.15 -20.61
CA SER A 55 -9.24 12.31 -20.63
C SER A 55 -9.52 11.70 -19.26
N TRP A 56 -10.81 11.51 -19.00
CA TRP A 56 -11.34 10.87 -17.80
C TRP A 56 -11.88 9.47 -18.07
N ASP A 57 -11.62 8.91 -19.25
CA ASP A 57 -12.24 7.67 -19.70
C ASP A 57 -11.79 6.48 -18.84
N HIS A 58 -10.50 6.39 -18.52
CA HIS A 58 -9.99 5.36 -17.60
C HIS A 58 -10.64 5.44 -16.22
N TRP A 59 -10.87 6.65 -15.71
CA TRP A 59 -11.53 6.87 -14.42
C TRP A 59 -13.02 6.49 -14.48
N LYS A 60 -13.73 6.87 -15.56
CA LYS A 60 -15.12 6.45 -15.78
C LYS A 60 -15.24 4.93 -15.81
N LEU A 61 -14.38 4.25 -16.56
CA LEU A 61 -14.33 2.79 -16.63
C LEU A 61 -14.01 2.16 -15.27
N ALA A 62 -13.05 2.71 -14.53
CA ALA A 62 -12.70 2.23 -13.18
C ALA A 62 -13.84 2.44 -12.16
N LEU A 63 -14.63 3.50 -12.31
CA LEU A 63 -15.81 3.76 -11.49
C LEU A 63 -17.06 2.98 -11.94
N GLY A 64 -16.96 2.19 -13.02
CA GLY A 64 -18.06 1.35 -13.50
C GLY A 64 -18.99 2.03 -14.51
N PHE A 65 -18.59 3.16 -15.08
CA PHE A 65 -19.33 3.83 -16.16
C PHE A 65 -18.80 3.40 -17.53
N SER A 66 -19.70 3.09 -18.47
CA SER A 66 -19.35 2.88 -19.87
C SER A 66 -18.92 4.20 -20.52
N VAL A 67 -17.98 4.13 -21.45
CA VAL A 67 -17.47 5.28 -22.20
C VAL A 67 -17.80 5.13 -23.67
N GLU A 68 -18.40 6.16 -24.26
CA GLU A 68 -18.60 6.26 -25.71
C GLU A 68 -17.40 6.97 -26.34
N GLN A 69 -16.79 6.32 -27.32
CA GLN A 69 -15.65 6.85 -28.08
C GLN A 69 -16.14 7.73 -29.24
N ALA A 70 -15.24 8.56 -29.78
CA ALA A 70 -15.56 9.48 -30.88
C ALA A 70 -16.00 8.78 -32.19
N ASP A 71 -15.74 7.48 -32.32
CA ASP A 71 -16.19 6.61 -33.41
C ASP A 71 -17.56 5.96 -33.16
N GLY A 72 -18.24 6.33 -32.06
CA GLY A 72 -19.54 5.81 -31.65
C GLY A 72 -19.48 4.45 -30.94
N ARG A 73 -18.28 3.92 -30.65
CA ARG A 73 -18.13 2.65 -29.94
C ARG A 73 -18.31 2.83 -28.44
N ILE A 74 -19.13 1.98 -27.83
CA ILE A 74 -19.32 1.96 -26.37
C ILE A 74 -18.39 0.90 -25.78
N THR A 75 -17.47 1.35 -24.91
CA THR A 75 -16.60 0.46 -24.13
C THR A 75 -17.18 0.28 -22.73
N PRO A 76 -17.63 -0.94 -22.35
CA PRO A 76 -18.09 -1.21 -21.00
C PRO A 76 -16.91 -1.31 -20.01
N PRO A 77 -17.16 -1.17 -18.69
CA PRO A 77 -16.15 -1.37 -17.66
C PRO A 77 -15.55 -2.79 -17.75
N PRO A 78 -14.22 -2.93 -17.92
CA PRO A 78 -13.59 -4.23 -18.09
C PRO A 78 -13.52 -5.04 -16.79
N PHE A 79 -13.53 -4.35 -15.63
CA PHE A 79 -13.34 -4.97 -14.31
C PHE A 79 -14.26 -4.32 -13.26
N PRO A 80 -14.73 -5.09 -12.26
CA PRO A 80 -15.54 -4.56 -11.17
C PRO A 80 -14.67 -3.93 -10.06
N VAL A 81 -13.92 -2.89 -10.39
CA VAL A 81 -12.91 -2.28 -9.51
C VAL A 81 -13.51 -1.80 -8.17
N LEU A 82 -14.70 -1.19 -8.19
CA LEU A 82 -15.37 -0.73 -6.97
C LEU A 82 -15.73 -1.87 -6.02
N LEU A 83 -16.11 -3.03 -6.56
CA LEU A 83 -16.40 -4.22 -5.75
C LEU A 83 -15.11 -4.73 -5.08
N TRP A 84 -14.01 -4.79 -5.83
CA TRP A 84 -12.71 -5.19 -5.30
C TRP A 84 -12.24 -4.23 -4.20
N LEU A 85 -12.32 -2.92 -4.46
CA LEU A 85 -11.99 -1.89 -3.48
C LEU A 85 -12.83 -2.04 -2.22
N TRP A 86 -14.15 -2.24 -2.35
CA TRP A 86 -15.03 -2.42 -1.21
C TRP A 86 -14.72 -3.69 -0.42
N ASN A 87 -14.39 -4.79 -1.09
CA ASN A 87 -13.94 -6.01 -0.44
C ASN A 87 -12.64 -5.80 0.34
N SER A 88 -11.65 -5.12 -0.25
CA SER A 88 -10.40 -4.76 0.43
C SER A 88 -10.63 -3.87 1.65
N VAL A 89 -11.48 -2.84 1.54
CA VAL A 89 -11.79 -1.93 2.66
C VAL A 89 -12.49 -2.68 3.79
N LYS A 90 -13.48 -3.53 3.48
CA LYS A 90 -14.16 -4.35 4.47
C LYS A 90 -13.19 -5.28 5.20
N VAL A 91 -12.39 -6.05 4.47
CA VAL A 91 -11.44 -6.99 5.06
C VAL A 91 -10.41 -6.24 5.90
N ALA A 92 -9.78 -5.20 5.35
CA ALA A 92 -8.80 -4.39 6.07
C ALA A 92 -9.39 -3.74 7.32
N GLY A 93 -10.62 -3.23 7.25
CA GLY A 93 -11.32 -2.62 8.40
C GLY A 93 -11.60 -3.62 9.51
N ILE A 94 -12.19 -4.78 9.19
CA ILE A 94 -12.48 -5.83 10.16
C ILE A 94 -11.17 -6.35 10.79
N SER A 95 -10.16 -6.63 9.96
CA SER A 95 -8.85 -7.08 10.43
C SER A 95 -8.17 -6.04 11.31
N ALA A 96 -8.17 -4.76 10.92
CA ALA A 96 -7.55 -3.69 11.71
C ALA A 96 -8.19 -3.56 13.09
N ILE A 97 -9.52 -3.60 13.19
CA ILE A 97 -10.23 -3.54 14.48
C ILE A 97 -9.84 -4.73 15.35
N GLY A 98 -9.90 -5.95 14.81
CA GLY A 98 -9.53 -7.17 15.56
C GLY A 98 -8.07 -7.16 16.01
N ILE A 99 -7.15 -6.78 15.11
CA ILE A 99 -5.73 -6.69 15.40
C ILE A 99 -5.47 -5.64 16.47
N VAL A 100 -6.04 -4.43 16.37
CA VAL A 100 -5.82 -3.37 17.37
C VAL A 100 -6.38 -3.78 18.74
N ALA A 101 -7.59 -4.35 18.79
CA ALA A 101 -8.20 -4.80 20.03
C ALA A 101 -7.32 -5.83 20.77
N LEU A 102 -6.80 -6.82 20.05
CA LEU A 102 -5.95 -7.87 20.63
C LEU A 102 -4.51 -7.42 20.87
N SER A 103 -3.91 -6.70 19.92
CA SER A 103 -2.51 -6.28 20.03
C SER A 103 -2.30 -5.22 21.11
N THR A 104 -3.28 -4.34 21.36
CA THR A 104 -3.16 -3.31 22.40
C THR A 104 -3.10 -3.91 23.80
N THR A 105 -3.89 -4.95 24.07
CA THR A 105 -3.87 -5.63 25.38
C THR A 105 -2.56 -6.40 25.58
N CYS A 106 -2.10 -7.12 24.56
CA CYS A 106 -0.78 -7.76 24.56
C CYS A 106 0.35 -6.74 24.75
N ALA A 107 0.33 -5.64 23.99
CA ALA A 107 1.33 -4.57 24.07
C ALA A 107 1.35 -3.93 25.46
N TYR A 108 0.19 -3.72 26.09
CA TYR A 108 0.12 -3.21 27.46
C TYR A 108 0.79 -4.17 28.47
N ALA A 109 0.51 -5.48 28.36
CA ALA A 109 1.15 -6.49 29.21
C ALA A 109 2.67 -6.47 29.04
N PHE A 110 3.18 -6.42 27.80
CA PHE A 110 4.60 -6.29 27.53
C PHE A 110 5.20 -4.95 27.98
N ALA A 111 4.45 -3.84 27.93
CA ALA A 111 4.96 -2.53 28.32
C ALA A 111 5.02 -2.34 29.84
N ARG A 112 3.99 -2.80 30.58
CA ARG A 112 3.80 -2.45 32.00
C ARG A 112 3.96 -3.62 32.96
N MET A 113 3.61 -4.84 32.58
CA MET A 113 3.64 -5.98 33.48
C MET A 113 5.04 -6.63 33.55
N ARG A 114 5.34 -7.21 34.71
CA ARG A 114 6.53 -8.02 34.96
C ARG A 114 6.08 -9.46 35.15
N PHE A 115 6.39 -10.32 34.19
CA PHE A 115 6.03 -11.73 34.22
C PHE A 115 7.20 -12.59 33.70
N PRO A 116 7.34 -13.84 34.18
CA PRO A 116 8.42 -14.73 33.76
C PRO A 116 8.29 -15.07 32.26
N GLY A 117 9.43 -15.17 31.55
CA GLY A 117 9.45 -15.54 30.12
C GLY A 117 9.23 -14.38 29.12
N LYS A 118 8.97 -13.15 29.60
CA LYS A 118 8.75 -11.95 28.76
C LYS A 118 9.80 -11.76 27.65
N ALA A 119 11.09 -11.87 28.00
CA ALA A 119 12.18 -11.65 27.04
C ALA A 119 12.22 -12.74 25.95
N THR A 120 11.90 -13.98 26.29
CA THR A 120 11.82 -15.10 25.34
C THR A 120 10.67 -14.90 24.37
N LEU A 121 9.49 -14.51 24.85
CA LEU A 121 8.34 -14.23 23.98
C LEU A 121 8.60 -13.08 23.02
N LEU A 122 9.21 -11.97 23.49
CA LEU A 122 9.57 -10.85 22.63
C LEU A 122 10.55 -11.27 21.52
N LYS A 123 11.58 -12.05 21.85
CA LYS A 123 12.52 -12.58 20.85
C LYS A 123 11.83 -13.51 19.86
N GLY A 124 10.96 -14.41 20.34
CA GLY A 124 10.18 -15.30 19.47
C GLY A 124 9.30 -14.52 18.49
N MET A 125 8.63 -13.46 18.95
CA MET A 125 7.82 -12.60 18.09
C MET A 125 8.64 -11.95 16.98
N LEU A 126 9.85 -11.46 17.29
CA LEU A 126 10.75 -10.89 16.27
C LEU A 126 11.17 -11.93 15.24
N ILE A 127 11.46 -13.17 15.66
CA ILE A 127 11.80 -14.27 14.73
C ILE A 127 10.61 -14.57 13.81
N PHE A 128 9.39 -14.62 14.33
CA PHE A 128 8.19 -14.81 13.50
C PHE A 128 7.97 -13.68 12.50
N GLN A 129 8.31 -12.43 12.82
CA GLN A 129 8.20 -11.29 11.89
C GLN A 129 9.21 -11.36 10.74
N MET A 130 10.33 -12.05 10.92
CA MET A 130 11.31 -12.28 9.85
C MET A 130 10.88 -13.39 8.88
N PHE A 131 9.84 -14.14 9.21
CA PHE A 131 9.35 -15.22 8.35
C PHE A 131 8.67 -14.64 7.10
N PRO A 132 8.99 -15.14 5.89
CA PRO A 132 8.47 -14.56 4.66
C PRO A 132 6.94 -14.67 4.53
N ALA A 133 6.27 -13.55 4.31
CA ALA A 133 4.80 -13.50 4.19
C ALA A 133 4.24 -14.42 3.08
N VAL A 134 4.99 -14.58 1.96
CA VAL A 134 4.58 -15.45 0.85
C VAL A 134 4.56 -16.92 1.26
N LEU A 135 5.52 -17.36 2.09
CA LEU A 135 5.54 -18.73 2.60
C LEU A 135 4.40 -18.97 3.60
N SER A 136 4.08 -17.94 4.41
CA SER A 136 2.94 -17.99 5.33
C SER A 136 1.62 -18.19 4.59
N LEU A 137 1.47 -17.64 3.38
CA LEU A 137 0.23 -17.77 2.61
C LEU A 137 -0.10 -19.23 2.30
N VAL A 138 0.91 -20.02 1.91
CA VAL A 138 0.74 -21.46 1.62
C VAL A 138 0.34 -22.23 2.88
N ALA A 139 0.99 -21.95 4.00
CA ALA A 139 0.68 -22.58 5.27
C ALA A 139 -0.73 -22.22 5.78
N LEU A 140 -1.13 -20.95 5.64
CA LEU A 140 -2.48 -20.50 5.97
C LEU A 140 -3.53 -21.17 5.09
N TYR A 141 -3.30 -21.26 3.77
CA TYR A 141 -4.20 -21.99 2.87
C TYR A 141 -4.38 -23.44 3.31
N ALA A 142 -3.29 -24.17 3.55
CA ALA A 142 -3.36 -25.57 3.98
C ALA A 142 -4.09 -25.73 5.33
N LEU A 143 -3.93 -24.77 6.24
CA LEU A 143 -4.67 -24.76 7.51
C LEU A 143 -6.18 -24.58 7.28
N PHE A 144 -6.57 -23.62 6.44
CA PHE A 144 -7.98 -23.37 6.13
C PHE A 144 -8.64 -24.52 5.37
N ASP A 145 -7.93 -25.12 4.41
CA ASP A 145 -8.38 -26.30 3.65
C ASP A 145 -8.70 -27.48 4.60
N ARG A 146 -7.80 -27.76 5.55
CA ARG A 146 -8.03 -28.76 6.60
C ARG A 146 -9.16 -28.39 7.54
N LEU A 147 -9.29 -27.12 7.88
CA LEU A 147 -10.36 -26.66 8.76
C LEU A 147 -11.73 -26.75 8.07
N GLY A 148 -11.78 -26.55 6.75
CA GLY A 148 -12.96 -26.72 5.91
C GLY A 148 -13.55 -28.13 5.93
N GLU A 149 -12.70 -29.16 6.09
CA GLU A 149 -13.15 -30.55 6.28
C GLU A 149 -14.09 -30.69 7.50
N TYR A 150 -13.91 -29.87 8.53
CA TYR A 150 -14.71 -29.89 9.76
C TYR A 150 -15.75 -28.76 9.83
N ILE A 151 -15.43 -27.60 9.26
CA ILE A 151 -16.25 -26.39 9.28
C ILE A 151 -16.34 -25.82 7.86
N PRO A 152 -17.28 -26.32 7.03
CA PRO A 152 -17.31 -26.05 5.58
C PRO A 152 -17.54 -24.59 5.17
N PHE A 153 -17.87 -23.69 6.10
CA PHE A 153 -18.00 -22.26 5.79
C PHE A 153 -16.69 -21.48 5.99
N ILE A 154 -15.70 -22.07 6.67
CA ILE A 154 -14.39 -21.47 6.97
C ILE A 154 -13.33 -21.88 5.95
N GLY A 155 -13.53 -23.01 5.25
CA GLY A 155 -12.69 -23.51 4.16
C GLY A 155 -13.55 -24.17 3.10
#